data_AF-R7QE23-F1
#
_entry.id   AF-R7QE23-F1
#
_cell.length_a   1.000
_cell.length_b   1.000
_cell.length_c   1.000
_cell.angle_alpha   90.00
_cell.angle_beta   90.00
_cell.angle_gamma   90.00
#
_symmetry.space_group_name_H-M   'P 1'
#
loop_
_entity.id
_entity.type
_entity.pdbx_description
1 polymer ?
#
loop_
_entity_poly.entity_id
_entity_poly.type
_entity_poly.pdbx_seq_one_letter_code
_entity_poly.pdbx_strand_id
1 'polypeptide(L)'
;MVFRLVYKRGFLPMSVRSFLLNTVAFAGLLSILAFGLRILVPWQGFSLGAAPPSLVSDRSFVVLSVDDFGRWTDSVPLFPTHKFMANHSDLIIRNDYWYRSATVETDQDLRNLENALTRLNFNTSFEQKAVLTPHWIVGGPDFGAMRAAGCDVKPSSRSFDATVADTDGIASLNRPGDLFSNPSEHSDRTTRAFSSSSASAFSTVAAMRGSLDPLLHPTKVSDQFDSCVYKEQFLSDAGPTGLDQAPYHRGDLRERYLSLWKKGLWHPEYHGRSHFSVSKWLKLLRTDSKTQECFKNNLVCATDTTQLRSEFNGFSNKAELKTWLEEGINAFSAFWGYRPALISSPHNTWSSWLTDVAVDLSFVGAELAEDQEDYVQHDPALSMHDRFRFDVFYTGFNCDKAINDIMGLLSVPVEKSLANRWYDFLSAIDLFRKHHPPYHNGIPGNHERFLSLMWHAQNAMSSTYSDEIYSEHMLCMEKAVRTVRESRPRTVFLTGSELHQIRKRGWSQEIWSDSIVLRNYGTKPINLGVPDLRDLYPQSPSWRGGHVLSTVLSAGMEGLSRENSGSPLMQLHGKAFMVGEQLLLPSDTVVKLTRT
;
A
#
# COMPACT_ATOMS: atom_id res chain seq x y z
N MET A 1 65.67 32.31 -30.82
CA MET A 1 64.54 33.10 -31.35
C MET A 1 63.40 32.99 -30.35
N VAL A 2 63.30 33.81 -29.30
CA VAL A 2 62.97 35.25 -29.26
C VAL A 2 61.70 35.58 -30.05
N PHE A 3 60.58 35.69 -29.32
CA PHE A 3 59.68 36.83 -29.46
C PHE A 3 59.17 37.24 -28.07
N ARG A 4 59.57 38.46 -27.67
CA ARG A 4 59.07 39.22 -26.52
C ARG A 4 57.72 39.83 -26.88
N LEU A 5 56.80 39.89 -25.91
CA LEU A 5 55.84 40.99 -25.84
C LEU A 5 55.53 41.34 -24.38
N VAL A 6 55.47 42.65 -24.18
CA VAL A 6 55.67 43.41 -22.95
C VAL A 6 54.35 43.57 -22.21
N TYR A 7 54.31 43.20 -20.93
CA TYR A 7 53.19 43.49 -20.03
C TYR A 7 53.43 44.84 -19.34
N LYS A 8 52.57 45.83 -19.65
CA LYS A 8 52.49 47.11 -18.91
C LYS A 8 51.66 46.91 -17.65
N ARG A 9 52.26 47.22 -16.49
CA ARG A 9 51.58 47.34 -15.18
C ARG A 9 50.63 48.54 -15.19
N GLY A 10 49.35 48.29 -14.90
CA GLY A 10 48.37 49.30 -14.50
C GLY A 10 47.87 49.00 -13.09
N PHE A 11 48.06 49.95 -12.18
CA PHE A 11 47.53 49.95 -10.82
C PHE A 11 45.98 49.90 -10.83
N LEU A 12 45.39 49.01 -10.04
CA LEU A 12 44.00 49.14 -9.57
C LEU A 12 44.00 49.08 -8.03
N PRO A 13 43.28 49.98 -7.35
CA PRO A 13 43.32 50.07 -5.90
C PRO A 13 42.53 48.93 -5.25
N MET A 14 43.11 48.35 -4.20
CA MET A 14 42.43 47.45 -3.27
C MET A 14 41.34 48.21 -2.50
N SER A 15 40.09 48.15 -2.96
CA SER A 15 38.94 48.38 -2.06
C SER A 15 37.59 47.81 -2.52
N VAL A 16 37.45 47.29 -3.74
CA VAL A 16 36.12 46.82 -4.22
C VAL A 16 35.97 45.29 -4.22
N ARG A 17 37.08 44.53 -4.25
CA ARG A 17 37.04 43.06 -4.30
C ARG A 17 36.60 42.41 -2.99
N SER A 18 36.94 43.01 -1.84
CA SER A 18 36.53 42.50 -0.52
C SER A 18 35.10 42.84 -0.15
N PHE A 19 34.48 43.83 -0.82
CA PHE A 19 33.07 44.18 -0.60
C PHE A 19 32.15 43.23 -1.37
N LEU A 20 32.46 42.94 -2.64
CA LEU A 20 31.65 42.04 -3.48
C LEU A 20 31.68 40.57 -3.00
N LEU A 21 32.83 40.06 -2.54
CA LEU A 21 32.93 38.69 -2.00
C LEU A 21 32.17 38.53 -0.67
N ASN A 22 32.16 39.56 0.19
CA ASN A 22 31.37 39.52 1.42
C ASN A 22 29.87 39.70 1.16
N THR A 23 29.46 40.47 0.15
CA THR A 23 28.03 40.68 -0.12
C THR A 23 27.37 39.43 -0.73
N VAL A 24 28.09 38.69 -1.59
CA VAL A 24 27.60 37.43 -2.17
C VAL A 24 27.55 36.31 -1.12
N ALA A 25 28.55 36.23 -0.23
CA ALA A 25 28.53 35.27 0.88
C ALA A 25 27.41 35.58 1.90
N PHE A 26 27.16 36.86 2.19
CA PHE A 26 26.10 37.27 3.12
C PHE A 26 24.70 37.07 2.53
N ALA A 27 24.51 37.34 1.23
CA ALA A 27 23.26 37.07 0.54
C ALA A 27 22.97 35.56 0.43
N GLY A 28 23.99 34.74 0.17
CA GLY A 28 23.87 33.27 0.19
C GLY A 28 23.49 32.72 1.57
N LEU A 29 24.09 33.25 2.65
CA LEU A 29 23.79 32.84 4.02
C LEU A 29 22.38 33.28 4.46
N LEU A 30 21.94 34.48 4.07
CA LEU A 30 20.58 34.97 4.33
C LEU A 30 19.52 34.20 3.52
N SER A 31 19.83 33.78 2.29
CA SER A 31 18.93 32.90 1.52
C SER A 31 18.83 31.51 2.13
N ILE A 32 19.94 30.94 2.63
CA ILE A 32 19.92 29.64 3.33
C ILE A 32 19.18 29.75 4.67
N LEU A 33 19.37 30.84 5.43
CA LEU A 33 18.63 31.09 6.66
C LEU A 33 17.16 31.40 6.40
N ALA A 34 16.80 32.11 5.33
CA ALA A 34 15.41 32.40 4.98
C ALA A 34 14.68 31.17 4.40
N PHE A 35 15.38 30.29 3.69
CA PHE A 35 14.82 29.01 3.25
C PHE A 35 14.75 28.02 4.42
N GLY A 36 15.74 28.00 5.30
CA GLY A 36 15.76 27.19 6.52
C GLY A 36 14.72 27.62 7.56
N LEU A 37 14.45 28.93 7.72
CA LEU A 37 13.41 29.43 8.61
C LEU A 37 11.98 29.26 8.05
N ARG A 38 11.79 29.25 6.73
CA ARG A 38 10.46 29.05 6.13
C ARG A 38 9.98 27.60 6.15
N ILE A 39 10.89 26.63 6.31
CA ILE A 39 10.54 25.21 6.51
C ILE A 39 10.30 24.91 8.00
N LEU A 40 10.66 25.84 8.90
CA LEU A 40 10.26 25.82 10.30
C LEU A 40 8.89 26.49 10.48
N VAL A 41 7.85 25.94 9.84
CA VAL A 41 6.52 26.04 10.47
C VAL A 41 6.69 25.35 11.83
N PRO A 42 6.39 26.01 12.96
CA PRO A 42 6.46 25.35 14.24
C PRO A 42 5.34 24.31 14.27
N TRP A 43 5.66 23.09 13.84
CA TRP A 43 4.89 21.92 14.20
C TRP A 43 5.03 21.83 15.71
N GLN A 44 4.01 22.32 16.41
CA GLN A 44 4.03 22.52 17.85
C GLN A 44 4.43 21.23 18.55
N GLY A 45 5.61 21.26 19.18
CA GLY A 45 5.97 20.50 20.36
C GLY A 45 5.72 18.99 20.32
N PHE A 46 6.66 18.24 19.77
CA PHE A 46 6.85 16.85 20.20
C PHE A 46 7.36 16.84 21.65
N SER A 47 6.44 16.85 22.60
CA SER A 47 6.73 16.44 23.96
C SER A 47 6.80 14.91 23.98
N LEU A 48 8.02 14.36 23.98
CA LEU A 48 8.24 12.95 24.29
C LEU A 48 7.63 12.66 25.67
N GLY A 49 6.49 11.96 25.70
CA GLY A 49 5.77 11.60 26.94
C GLY A 49 4.47 12.36 27.22
N ALA A 50 3.88 13.08 26.26
CA ALA A 50 2.53 13.60 26.45
C ALA A 50 1.52 12.46 26.65
N ALA A 51 0.66 12.57 27.68
CA ALA A 51 -0.42 11.60 27.88
C ALA A 51 -1.31 11.52 26.63
N PRO A 52 -1.86 10.33 26.30
CA PRO A 52 -2.80 10.19 25.20
C PRO A 52 -3.91 11.25 25.28
N PRO A 53 -4.38 11.77 24.14
CA PRO A 53 -5.42 12.78 24.14
C PRO A 53 -6.68 12.23 24.80
N SER A 54 -7.31 13.03 25.67
CA SER A 54 -8.65 12.71 26.16
C SER A 54 -9.64 12.87 25.01
N LEU A 55 -10.24 11.76 24.57
CA LEU A 55 -11.23 11.72 23.50
C LEU A 55 -12.65 11.76 24.06
N VAL A 56 -13.58 12.31 23.28
CA VAL A 56 -15.02 12.23 23.56
C VAL A 56 -15.41 10.75 23.79
N SER A 57 -16.10 10.47 24.88
CA SER A 57 -16.19 9.12 25.46
C SER A 57 -17.04 8.12 24.67
N ASP A 58 -17.97 8.61 23.87
CA ASP A 58 -18.98 7.81 23.17
C ASP A 58 -18.67 7.60 21.67
N ARG A 59 -17.48 8.01 21.22
CA ARG A 59 -17.03 7.86 19.84
C ARG A 59 -16.26 6.56 19.63
N SER A 60 -16.54 5.90 18.52
CA SER A 60 -15.73 4.84 17.92
C SER A 60 -15.25 5.31 16.55
N PHE A 61 -14.09 4.86 16.13
CA PHE A 61 -13.40 5.28 14.91
C PHE A 61 -13.09 4.06 14.08
N VAL A 62 -13.59 4.04 12.85
CA VAL A 62 -13.43 2.91 11.94
C VAL A 62 -12.80 3.40 10.65
N VAL A 63 -11.75 2.70 10.19
CA VAL A 63 -11.19 2.88 8.85
C VAL A 63 -11.41 1.60 8.03
N LEU A 64 -11.65 1.80 6.74
CA LEU A 64 -11.65 0.73 5.74
C LEU A 64 -10.35 0.83 4.94
N SER A 65 -9.31 0.14 5.38
CA SER A 65 -8.00 0.18 4.75
C SER A 65 -7.89 -0.95 3.73
N VAL A 66 -7.24 -0.69 2.59
CA VAL A 66 -7.12 -1.69 1.52
C VAL A 66 -5.73 -1.69 0.93
N ASP A 67 -4.99 -2.80 1.00
CA ASP A 67 -3.68 -2.91 0.39
C ASP A 67 -3.73 -3.37 -1.08
N ASP A 68 -2.57 -3.33 -1.73
CA ASP A 68 -2.33 -3.80 -3.10
C ASP A 68 -3.04 -3.03 -4.23
N PHE A 69 -3.37 -1.75 -4.02
CA PHE A 69 -3.84 -0.88 -5.11
C PHE A 69 -2.68 -0.23 -5.88
N GLY A 70 -2.93 0.07 -7.15
CA GLY A 70 -2.03 0.87 -7.98
C GLY A 70 -1.20 0.06 -8.99
N ARG A 71 0.12 0.26 -8.97
CA ARG A 71 1.02 -0.20 -10.04
C ARG A 71 1.38 -1.68 -9.95
N TRP A 72 1.59 -2.24 -11.14
CA TRP A 72 1.94 -3.63 -11.43
C TRP A 72 3.33 -4.02 -10.97
N THR A 73 3.43 -4.41 -9.71
CA THR A 73 4.28 -5.51 -9.33
C THR A 73 3.84 -5.99 -7.99
N ASP A 74 3.67 -7.29 -7.88
CA ASP A 74 3.73 -8.00 -6.62
C ASP A 74 4.96 -8.93 -6.68
N SER A 75 5.47 -9.33 -5.52
CA SER A 75 6.40 -10.45 -5.41
C SER A 75 5.76 -11.77 -5.89
N VAL A 76 4.44 -11.79 -6.00
CA VAL A 76 3.61 -12.80 -6.67
C VAL A 76 3.24 -12.33 -8.09
N PRO A 77 3.17 -13.23 -9.09
CA PRO A 77 2.67 -12.85 -10.41
C PRO A 77 1.20 -12.43 -10.30
N LEU A 78 0.94 -11.15 -10.56
CA LEU A 78 -0.42 -10.66 -10.77
C LEU A 78 -0.82 -10.94 -12.21
N PHE A 79 -1.82 -11.78 -12.42
CA PHE A 79 -2.24 -12.16 -13.76
C PHE A 79 -3.24 -11.15 -14.33
N PRO A 80 -3.18 -10.81 -15.63
CA PRO A 80 -4.20 -9.96 -16.27
C PRO A 80 -5.63 -10.44 -16.08
N THR A 81 -5.83 -11.74 -16.24
CA THR A 81 -7.13 -12.41 -16.20
C THR A 81 -6.92 -13.87 -15.81
N HIS A 82 -7.98 -14.51 -15.30
CA HIS A 82 -8.01 -15.98 -15.14
C HIS A 82 -7.67 -16.74 -16.43
N LYS A 83 -8.13 -16.23 -17.58
CA LYS A 83 -7.81 -16.84 -18.88
C LYS A 83 -6.33 -16.77 -19.21
N PHE A 84 -5.68 -15.64 -18.93
CA PHE A 84 -4.24 -15.51 -19.11
C PHE A 84 -3.52 -16.51 -18.22
N MET A 85 -3.89 -16.59 -16.94
CA MET A 85 -3.29 -17.54 -16.01
C MET A 85 -3.48 -19.00 -16.47
N ALA A 86 -4.69 -19.39 -16.88
CA ALA A 86 -4.97 -20.75 -17.34
C ALA A 86 -4.09 -21.15 -18.53
N ASN A 87 -3.79 -20.20 -19.42
CA ASN A 87 -2.88 -20.39 -20.57
C ASN A 87 -1.40 -20.36 -20.21
N HIS A 88 -1.05 -19.86 -19.01
CA HIS A 88 0.32 -19.73 -18.50
C HIS A 88 0.45 -20.43 -17.14
N SER A 89 -0.14 -21.63 -17.03
CA SER A 89 -0.12 -22.40 -15.78
C SER A 89 1.30 -22.75 -15.30
N ASP A 90 2.27 -22.73 -16.21
CA ASP A 90 3.68 -22.88 -15.91
C ASP A 90 4.22 -21.70 -15.08
N LEU A 91 3.64 -20.50 -15.16
CA LEU A 91 4.07 -19.33 -14.37
C LEU A 91 3.53 -19.35 -12.93
N ILE A 92 2.65 -20.29 -12.60
CA ILE A 92 2.10 -20.44 -11.24
C ILE A 92 3.20 -20.96 -10.31
N ILE A 93 3.51 -20.17 -9.28
CA ILE A 93 4.61 -20.49 -8.36
C ILE A 93 4.17 -21.44 -7.25
N ARG A 94 2.91 -21.34 -6.81
CA ARG A 94 2.33 -22.19 -5.76
C ARG A 94 0.92 -22.59 -6.13
N ASN A 95 0.52 -23.78 -5.67
CA ASN A 95 -0.87 -24.28 -5.76
C ASN A 95 -1.81 -23.61 -4.73
N ASP A 96 -1.48 -22.37 -4.40
CA ASP A 96 -2.23 -21.42 -3.59
C ASP A 96 -3.58 -21.01 -4.16
N TYR A 97 -4.65 -20.81 -3.39
CA TYR A 97 -5.77 -20.04 -3.93
C TYR A 97 -5.33 -18.61 -4.32
N TRP A 98 -4.52 -17.97 -3.46
CA TRP A 98 -3.93 -16.64 -3.69
C TRP A 98 -3.16 -16.59 -5.01
N TYR A 99 -2.17 -17.48 -5.16
CA TYR A 99 -1.26 -17.50 -6.31
C TYR A 99 -1.95 -17.91 -7.63
N ARG A 100 -3.22 -18.34 -7.55
CA ARG A 100 -4.05 -18.73 -8.69
C ARG A 100 -5.18 -17.76 -8.98
N SER A 101 -5.29 -16.67 -8.23
CA SER A 101 -6.45 -15.80 -8.37
C SER A 101 -6.07 -14.33 -8.36
N ALA A 102 -4.86 -13.97 -7.91
CA ALA A 102 -4.42 -12.58 -7.88
C ALA A 102 -4.42 -11.96 -9.29
N THR A 103 -5.40 -11.10 -9.55
CA THR A 103 -5.47 -10.28 -10.76
C THR A 103 -5.21 -8.82 -10.43
N VAL A 104 -5.47 -7.93 -11.39
CA VAL A 104 -5.35 -6.49 -11.26
C VAL A 104 -6.71 -5.84 -11.56
N GLU A 105 -6.96 -4.67 -10.99
CA GLU A 105 -8.23 -3.96 -11.14
C GLU A 105 -8.44 -3.46 -12.57
N THR A 106 -9.69 -3.43 -13.03
CA THR A 106 -10.09 -2.87 -14.33
C THR A 106 -10.92 -1.58 -14.15
N ASP A 107 -11.20 -0.82 -15.23
CA ASP A 107 -12.12 0.33 -15.14
C ASP A 107 -13.52 -0.10 -14.66
N GLN A 108 -13.97 -1.30 -15.05
CA GLN A 108 -15.27 -1.82 -14.60
C GLN A 108 -15.28 -2.13 -13.10
N ASP A 109 -14.20 -2.71 -12.57
CA ASP A 109 -14.05 -2.97 -11.13
C ASP A 109 -14.14 -1.68 -10.32
N LEU A 110 -13.43 -0.65 -10.76
CA LEU A 110 -13.44 0.66 -10.12
C LEU A 110 -14.80 1.35 -10.22
N ARG A 111 -15.55 1.18 -11.33
CA ARG A 111 -16.94 1.67 -11.42
C ARG A 111 -17.88 0.94 -10.47
N ASN A 112 -17.72 -0.37 -10.34
CA ASN A 112 -18.52 -1.17 -9.41
C ASN A 112 -18.25 -0.74 -7.97
N LEU A 113 -16.98 -0.55 -7.61
CA LEU A 113 -16.56 -0.02 -6.30
C LEU A 113 -17.11 1.39 -6.06
N GLU A 114 -16.99 2.29 -7.04
CA GLU A 114 -17.55 3.65 -6.99
C GLU A 114 -19.06 3.62 -6.71
N ASN A 115 -19.80 2.76 -7.45
CA ASN A 115 -21.23 2.60 -7.28
C ASN A 115 -21.60 2.04 -5.90
N ALA A 116 -20.86 1.04 -5.41
CA ALA A 116 -21.07 0.46 -4.08
C ALA A 116 -20.88 1.50 -2.98
N LEU A 117 -19.75 2.23 -2.98
CA LEU A 117 -19.48 3.28 -2.00
C LEU A 117 -20.47 4.44 -2.08
N THR A 118 -20.87 4.83 -3.29
CA THR A 118 -21.89 5.88 -3.49
C THR A 118 -23.24 5.47 -2.90
N ARG A 119 -23.72 4.25 -3.19
CA ARG A 119 -24.95 3.71 -2.61
C ARG A 119 -24.85 3.59 -1.09
N LEU A 120 -23.71 3.12 -0.59
CA LEU A 120 -23.46 2.96 0.84
C LEU A 120 -23.51 4.30 1.56
N ASN A 121 -23.04 5.38 0.94
CA ASN A 121 -22.99 6.72 1.54
C ASN A 121 -24.20 7.62 1.25
N PHE A 122 -25.18 7.11 0.49
CA PHE A 122 -26.40 7.84 0.19
C PHE A 122 -27.17 8.17 1.49
N ASN A 123 -27.64 9.41 1.62
CA ASN A 123 -28.34 9.93 2.81
C ASN A 123 -27.62 9.68 4.16
N THR A 124 -26.30 9.53 4.15
CA THR A 124 -25.51 9.30 5.35
C THR A 124 -24.89 10.62 5.85
N SER A 125 -24.87 10.83 7.17
CA SER A 125 -24.18 12.00 7.77
C SER A 125 -22.69 11.96 7.45
N PHE A 126 -22.03 13.12 7.47
CA PHE A 126 -20.64 13.22 7.03
C PHE A 126 -19.69 12.30 7.81
N GLU A 127 -19.86 12.19 9.12
CA GLU A 127 -19.05 11.31 9.98
C GLU A 127 -19.30 9.83 9.73
N GLN A 128 -20.48 9.47 9.25
CA GLN A 128 -20.84 8.09 9.00
C GLN A 128 -20.51 7.66 7.57
N LYS A 129 -20.10 8.58 6.68
CA LYS A 129 -19.71 8.24 5.30
C LYS A 129 -18.47 7.35 5.32
N ALA A 130 -18.61 6.16 4.77
CA ALA A 130 -17.52 5.21 4.60
C ALA A 130 -16.56 5.75 3.55
N VAL A 131 -15.28 5.73 3.87
CA VAL A 131 -14.19 6.14 2.98
C VAL A 131 -13.19 4.99 2.95
N LEU A 132 -12.77 4.62 1.75
CA LEU A 132 -11.72 3.62 1.56
C LEU A 132 -10.35 4.28 1.69
N THR A 133 -9.38 3.64 2.34
CA THR A 133 -7.98 4.08 2.41
C THR A 133 -7.12 3.09 1.62
N PRO A 134 -7.01 3.24 0.29
CA PRO A 134 -6.19 2.34 -0.51
C PRO A 134 -4.71 2.66 -0.28
N HIS A 135 -3.93 1.67 0.14
CA HIS A 135 -2.48 1.74 0.16
C HIS A 135 -1.97 1.50 -1.25
N TRP A 136 -1.22 2.48 -1.75
CA TRP A 136 -0.84 2.59 -3.14
C TRP A 136 0.62 2.21 -3.41
N ILE A 137 0.84 1.32 -4.37
CA ILE A 137 2.14 1.08 -4.98
C ILE A 137 2.33 2.04 -6.14
N VAL A 138 3.40 2.85 -6.10
CA VAL A 138 3.59 3.97 -7.04
C VAL A 138 4.54 3.68 -8.20
N GLY A 139 5.19 2.53 -8.23
CA GLY A 139 6.23 2.18 -9.20
C GLY A 139 6.23 0.71 -9.57
N GLY A 140 7.09 0.36 -10.51
CA GLY A 140 7.23 -0.98 -11.08
C GLY A 140 8.18 -0.98 -12.28
N PRO A 141 8.63 -2.15 -12.74
CA PRO A 141 9.58 -2.28 -13.84
C PRO A 141 8.96 -1.75 -15.14
N ASP A 142 9.74 -0.95 -15.84
CA ASP A 142 9.53 -0.68 -17.26
C ASP A 142 10.17 -1.83 -18.05
N PHE A 143 9.42 -2.91 -18.26
CA PHE A 143 9.91 -4.09 -18.96
C PHE A 143 10.47 -3.77 -20.36
N GLY A 144 9.87 -2.80 -21.06
CA GLY A 144 10.34 -2.34 -22.36
C GLY A 144 11.72 -1.68 -22.27
N ALA A 145 11.87 -0.72 -21.36
CA ALA A 145 13.14 -0.03 -21.13
C ALA A 145 14.21 -0.96 -20.55
N MET A 146 13.83 -1.94 -19.71
CA MET A 146 14.75 -2.96 -19.21
C MET A 146 15.26 -3.87 -20.34
N ARG A 147 14.40 -4.33 -21.26
CA ARG A 147 14.83 -5.07 -22.46
C ARG A 147 15.77 -4.22 -23.33
N ALA A 148 15.44 -2.95 -23.55
CA ALA A 148 16.31 -2.02 -24.27
C ALA A 148 17.67 -1.79 -23.59
N ALA A 149 17.73 -1.91 -22.26
CA ALA A 149 18.96 -1.88 -21.47
C ALA A 149 19.71 -3.23 -21.43
N GLY A 150 19.28 -4.25 -22.18
CA GLY A 150 19.95 -5.54 -22.28
C GLY A 150 19.53 -6.57 -21.23
N CYS A 151 18.40 -6.39 -20.56
CA CYS A 151 17.81 -7.45 -19.71
C CYS A 151 17.13 -8.57 -20.50
N ASP A 152 17.14 -8.50 -21.84
CA ASP A 152 16.53 -9.52 -22.67
C ASP A 152 17.36 -10.82 -22.66
N VAL A 153 16.71 -11.91 -22.26
CA VAL A 153 17.32 -13.24 -22.23
C VAL A 153 17.37 -13.71 -23.67
N LYS A 154 18.47 -13.45 -24.38
CA LYS A 154 18.66 -14.10 -25.69
C LYS A 154 18.59 -15.60 -25.44
N PRO A 155 17.67 -16.34 -26.10
CA PRO A 155 17.70 -17.79 -26.02
C PRO A 155 19.12 -18.19 -26.42
N SER A 156 19.84 -18.88 -25.53
CA SER A 156 21.18 -19.31 -25.86
C SER A 156 21.07 -20.11 -27.15
N SER A 157 21.66 -19.61 -28.24
CA SER A 157 21.59 -20.24 -29.55
C SER A 157 22.30 -21.60 -29.61
N ARG A 158 22.70 -22.15 -28.45
CA ARG A 158 22.86 -23.58 -28.29
C ARG A 158 21.47 -24.21 -28.31
N SER A 159 20.96 -24.42 -29.52
CA SER A 159 20.19 -25.63 -29.78
C SER A 159 21.03 -26.78 -29.24
N PHE A 160 20.65 -27.31 -28.08
CA PHE A 160 21.02 -28.68 -27.79
C PHE A 160 20.39 -29.48 -28.93
N ASP A 161 21.22 -29.98 -29.84
CA ASP A 161 20.82 -31.05 -30.74
C ASP A 161 20.41 -32.22 -29.84
N ALA A 162 19.11 -32.28 -29.52
CA ALA A 162 18.48 -33.38 -28.83
C ALA A 162 18.36 -34.53 -29.84
N THR A 163 19.49 -35.12 -30.17
CA THR A 163 19.62 -36.40 -30.85
C THR A 163 20.43 -37.35 -29.99
N VAL A 164 19.93 -37.67 -28.79
CA VAL A 164 20.24 -38.97 -28.16
C VAL A 164 19.00 -39.48 -27.43
N ALA A 165 18.63 -40.70 -27.77
CA ALA A 165 17.44 -41.42 -27.39
C ALA A 165 17.44 -41.91 -25.93
N ASP A 166 16.24 -41.90 -25.37
CA ASP A 166 15.53 -42.94 -24.63
C ASP A 166 16.24 -43.94 -23.68
N THR A 167 15.67 -43.98 -22.47
CA THR A 167 15.47 -45.07 -21.49
C THR A 167 16.56 -46.10 -21.17
N ASP A 168 16.91 -46.18 -19.88
CA ASP A 168 16.74 -47.41 -19.11
C ASP A 168 16.59 -47.14 -17.61
N GLY A 169 15.72 -47.92 -16.97
CA GLY A 169 15.15 -47.64 -15.64
C GLY A 169 15.99 -48.08 -14.43
N ILE A 170 15.62 -47.51 -13.28
CA ILE A 170 15.85 -48.09 -11.96
C ILE A 170 14.50 -48.28 -11.29
N ALA A 171 14.29 -49.50 -10.81
CA ALA A 171 13.08 -49.97 -10.15
C ALA A 171 12.98 -49.52 -8.69
N SER A 172 11.73 -49.23 -8.29
CA SER A 172 11.06 -49.58 -7.02
C SER A 172 11.65 -49.11 -5.68
N LEU A 173 10.87 -48.33 -4.92
CA LEU A 173 10.32 -48.72 -3.60
C LEU A 173 9.38 -47.65 -3.01
N ASN A 174 8.16 -48.09 -2.69
CA ASN A 174 7.25 -47.66 -1.61
C ASN A 174 6.77 -46.19 -1.48
N ARG A 175 5.46 -45.99 -1.67
CA ARG A 175 4.64 -45.04 -0.88
C ARG A 175 3.30 -45.68 -0.47
N PRO A 176 2.85 -45.45 0.78
CA PRO A 176 1.55 -45.92 1.27
C PRO A 176 0.45 -44.87 1.14
N GLY A 177 -0.78 -45.36 0.89
CA GLY A 177 -2.00 -44.97 1.59
C GLY A 177 -2.62 -43.60 1.32
N ASP A 178 -3.51 -43.53 0.33
CA ASP A 178 -4.61 -42.57 0.31
C ASP A 178 -5.81 -43.13 1.11
N LEU A 179 -6.18 -42.42 2.17
CA LEU A 179 -7.49 -42.46 2.80
C LEU A 179 -8.16 -41.13 2.45
N PHE A 180 -9.25 -41.14 1.71
CA PHE A 180 -10.48 -40.40 2.04
C PHE A 180 -11.60 -40.81 1.08
N SER A 181 -12.60 -41.44 1.66
CA SER A 181 -13.84 -41.93 1.09
C SER A 181 -14.85 -40.80 0.87
N ASN A 182 -15.46 -40.75 -0.32
CA ASN A 182 -16.74 -40.10 -0.58
C ASN A 182 -17.84 -41.18 -0.71
N PRO A 183 -19.07 -40.98 -0.22
CA PRO A 183 -20.19 -41.86 -0.52
C PRO A 183 -20.99 -41.38 -1.75
N SER A 184 -21.22 -42.34 -2.66
CA SER A 184 -22.48 -42.70 -3.37
C SER A 184 -23.48 -41.59 -3.77
N GLU A 185 -24.11 -41.56 -4.95
CA GLU A 185 -24.64 -42.68 -5.73
C GLU A 185 -25.18 -42.24 -7.13
N HIS A 186 -25.34 -43.24 -8.00
CA HIS A 186 -26.22 -43.35 -9.18
C HIS A 186 -25.76 -42.96 -10.62
N SER A 187 -25.26 -44.02 -11.28
CA SER A 187 -25.92 -44.75 -12.39
C SER A 187 -25.37 -44.56 -13.83
N ASP A 188 -25.02 -45.73 -14.38
CA ASP A 188 -25.14 -46.21 -15.76
C ASP A 188 -24.53 -45.41 -16.93
N ARG A 189 -23.43 -45.95 -17.48
CA ARG A 189 -23.52 -46.66 -18.78
C ARG A 189 -22.26 -47.42 -19.16
N THR A 190 -22.53 -48.47 -19.92
CA THR A 190 -21.72 -49.61 -20.32
C THR A 190 -20.88 -49.40 -21.59
N THR A 191 -19.74 -50.10 -21.60
CA THR A 191 -19.07 -50.81 -22.72
C THR A 191 -18.67 -50.06 -24.00
N ARG A 192 -17.35 -50.08 -24.29
CA ARG A 192 -16.80 -50.71 -25.50
C ARG A 192 -15.29 -50.96 -25.39
N ALA A 193 -14.94 -52.22 -25.67
CA ALA A 193 -13.59 -52.72 -25.86
C ALA A 193 -13.09 -52.44 -27.29
N PHE A 194 -11.79 -52.30 -27.47
CA PHE A 194 -11.07 -52.80 -28.65
C PHE A 194 -9.67 -53.27 -28.27
N SER A 195 -9.42 -54.54 -28.59
CA SER A 195 -8.15 -55.27 -28.62
C SER A 195 -7.28 -54.78 -29.80
N SER A 196 -5.96 -54.93 -29.85
CA SER A 196 -5.21 -56.18 -30.10
C SER A 196 -3.75 -55.76 -30.46
N SER A 197 -2.72 -56.23 -29.74
CA SER A 197 -1.80 -57.34 -30.06
C SER A 197 -0.75 -57.13 -31.17
N SER A 198 0.54 -57.22 -30.81
CA SER A 198 1.61 -58.05 -31.44
C SER A 198 2.97 -57.58 -30.87
N ALA A 199 3.71 -58.37 -30.08
CA ALA A 199 4.45 -59.60 -30.36
C ALA A 199 5.81 -59.39 -31.07
N SER A 200 6.83 -59.25 -30.21
CA SER A 200 8.25 -59.64 -30.27
C SER A 200 8.85 -60.35 -31.50
N ALA A 201 10.08 -59.96 -31.83
CA ALA A 201 11.19 -60.88 -32.12
C ALA A 201 12.56 -60.23 -31.81
N PHE A 202 13.36 -60.88 -30.97
CA PHE A 202 14.76 -60.54 -30.63
C PHE A 202 15.72 -61.29 -31.57
N SER A 203 16.88 -60.69 -31.90
CA SER A 203 18.16 -61.42 -31.97
C SER A 203 19.40 -60.51 -32.06
N THR A 204 20.38 -60.86 -31.22
CA THR A 204 21.85 -60.71 -31.35
C THR A 204 22.56 -59.40 -30.96
N VAL A 205 23.32 -59.53 -29.87
CA VAL A 205 24.34 -58.64 -29.31
C VAL A 205 25.68 -58.84 -30.04
N ALA A 206 26.43 -57.76 -30.30
CA ALA A 206 27.90 -57.79 -30.31
C ALA A 206 28.55 -56.39 -30.20
N ALA A 207 29.49 -56.29 -29.25
CA ALA A 207 30.70 -55.45 -29.22
C ALA A 207 30.61 -53.95 -28.91
N MET A 208 30.82 -53.63 -27.62
CA MET A 208 31.40 -52.36 -27.15
C MET A 208 32.92 -52.33 -27.38
N ARG A 209 33.44 -51.22 -27.92
CA ARG A 209 34.80 -50.72 -27.62
C ARG A 209 34.87 -49.18 -27.76
N GLY A 210 35.08 -48.53 -26.61
CA GLY A 210 36.06 -47.45 -26.38
C GLY A 210 35.89 -46.10 -27.10
N SER A 211 35.78 -45.02 -26.32
CA SER A 211 36.79 -43.96 -26.26
C SER A 211 36.41 -42.93 -25.19
N LEU A 212 37.35 -42.66 -24.28
CA LEU A 212 37.34 -41.52 -23.38
C LEU A 212 37.70 -40.27 -24.17
N ASP A 213 36.96 -39.18 -24.00
CA ASP A 213 37.43 -37.84 -24.40
C ASP A 213 37.22 -36.83 -23.25
N PRO A 214 38.12 -35.84 -23.10
CA PRO A 214 38.29 -35.07 -21.87
C PRO A 214 37.57 -33.70 -21.89
N LEU A 215 37.20 -33.25 -20.69
CA LEU A 215 37.19 -31.86 -20.22
C LEU A 215 36.53 -30.80 -21.13
N LEU A 216 35.22 -30.63 -20.96
CA LEU A 216 34.52 -29.39 -21.30
C LEU A 216 34.73 -28.36 -20.18
N HIS A 217 35.52 -27.33 -20.45
CA HIS A 217 35.51 -26.09 -19.66
C HIS A 217 34.14 -25.40 -19.79
N PRO A 218 33.53 -24.92 -18.68
CA PRO A 218 32.32 -24.11 -18.77
C PRO A 218 32.67 -22.76 -19.41
N THR A 219 32.23 -22.56 -20.66
CA THR A 219 32.25 -21.25 -21.32
C THR A 219 31.34 -20.29 -20.56
N LYS A 220 31.91 -19.19 -20.06
CA LYS A 220 31.21 -18.08 -19.39
C LYS A 220 30.02 -17.58 -20.20
N VAL A 221 28.81 -17.91 -19.74
CA VAL A 221 27.55 -17.26 -20.16
C VAL A 221 27.32 -15.95 -19.37
N SER A 222 28.27 -15.55 -18.52
CA SER A 222 28.11 -14.46 -17.55
C SER A 222 28.06 -13.05 -18.14
N ASP A 223 28.71 -12.80 -19.27
CA ASP A 223 29.06 -11.42 -19.64
C ASP A 223 27.88 -10.64 -20.27
N GLN A 224 26.78 -11.31 -20.64
CA GLN A 224 25.65 -10.65 -21.28
C GLN A 224 24.69 -9.96 -20.29
N PHE A 225 24.64 -10.41 -19.03
CA PHE A 225 23.75 -9.83 -18.01
C PHE A 225 24.38 -8.71 -17.19
N ASP A 226 25.67 -8.43 -17.40
CA ASP A 226 26.39 -7.37 -16.71
C ASP A 226 25.83 -5.97 -17.04
N SER A 227 25.12 -5.83 -18.17
CA SER A 227 24.46 -4.57 -18.55
C SER A 227 22.99 -4.46 -18.11
N CYS A 228 22.37 -5.51 -17.57
CA CYS A 228 20.96 -5.44 -17.18
C CYS A 228 20.77 -4.50 -15.98
N VAL A 229 20.07 -3.39 -16.22
CA VAL A 229 19.78 -2.32 -15.25
C VAL A 229 18.27 -2.22 -15.05
N TYR A 230 17.82 -2.16 -13.80
CA TYR A 230 16.42 -1.89 -13.49
C TYR A 230 16.03 -0.53 -14.03
N LYS A 231 14.97 -0.51 -14.84
CA LYS A 231 14.31 0.69 -15.30
C LYS A 231 12.92 0.66 -14.71
N GLU A 232 12.52 1.78 -14.17
CA GLU A 232 11.27 1.89 -13.45
C GLU A 232 10.33 2.84 -14.16
N GLN A 233 9.05 2.55 -14.01
CA GLN A 233 7.97 3.40 -14.42
C GLN A 233 7.13 3.80 -13.23
N PHE A 234 7.18 5.08 -12.87
CA PHE A 234 6.34 5.62 -11.82
C PHE A 234 4.89 5.79 -12.28
N LEU A 235 4.00 5.93 -11.30
CA LEU A 235 2.71 6.55 -11.45
C LEU A 235 2.91 8.03 -11.77
N SER A 236 2.38 8.48 -12.90
CA SER A 236 2.54 9.85 -13.38
C SER A 236 1.25 10.39 -13.99
N ASP A 237 1.15 11.71 -14.00
CA ASP A 237 0.08 12.49 -14.64
C ASP A 237 0.25 12.63 -16.16
N ALA A 238 1.40 12.19 -16.71
CA ALA A 238 1.68 12.17 -18.14
C ALA A 238 2.34 10.85 -18.61
N GLY A 239 2.20 10.56 -19.91
CA GLY A 239 2.83 9.42 -20.59
C GLY A 239 1.99 8.14 -20.60
N PRO A 240 2.43 7.11 -21.34
CA PRO A 240 1.82 5.79 -21.22
C PRO A 240 1.98 5.36 -19.77
N THR A 241 0.88 5.21 -19.07
CA THR A 241 0.93 4.48 -17.82
C THR A 241 1.23 3.03 -18.21
N GLY A 242 2.08 2.33 -17.49
CA GLY A 242 2.04 0.86 -17.54
C GLY A 242 0.79 0.39 -16.82
N LEU A 243 -0.36 0.96 -17.14
CA LEU A 243 -1.70 0.39 -17.02
C LEU A 243 -2.16 -0.09 -18.42
N ASP A 244 -1.61 0.48 -19.49
CA ASP A 244 -1.94 0.17 -20.89
C ASP A 244 -1.05 -0.91 -21.53
N GLN A 245 0.08 -1.24 -20.89
CA GLN A 245 1.06 -2.15 -21.48
C GLN A 245 0.63 -3.63 -21.34
N ALA A 246 1.19 -4.47 -22.22
CA ALA A 246 1.04 -5.91 -22.13
C ALA A 246 1.63 -6.43 -20.80
N PRO A 247 1.02 -7.44 -20.17
CA PRO A 247 -0.07 -8.26 -20.69
C PRO A 247 -1.47 -7.79 -20.21
N TYR A 248 -1.56 -6.70 -19.46
CA TYR A 248 -2.78 -6.32 -18.75
C TYR A 248 -3.77 -5.50 -19.58
N HIS A 249 -3.28 -4.57 -20.42
CA HIS A 249 -4.11 -3.76 -21.33
C HIS A 249 -5.35 -3.12 -20.67
N ARG A 250 -5.18 -2.47 -19.52
CA ARG A 250 -6.29 -2.02 -18.68
C ARG A 250 -6.97 -0.72 -19.12
N GLY A 251 -6.38 -0.02 -20.08
CA GLY A 251 -6.72 1.37 -20.29
C GLY A 251 -6.06 2.28 -19.25
N ASP A 252 -6.21 3.58 -19.46
CA ASP A 252 -5.77 4.59 -18.52
C ASP A 252 -6.79 4.73 -17.37
N LEU A 253 -6.46 4.18 -16.19
CA LEU A 253 -7.33 4.23 -15.01
C LEU A 253 -7.20 5.52 -14.21
N ARG A 254 -6.30 6.46 -14.59
CA ARG A 254 -5.99 7.65 -13.77
C ARG A 254 -7.20 8.54 -13.55
N GLU A 255 -8.00 8.78 -14.60
CA GLU A 255 -9.21 9.59 -14.46
C GLU A 255 -10.20 8.97 -13.47
N ARG A 256 -10.31 7.64 -13.46
CA ARG A 256 -11.17 6.90 -12.54
C ARG A 256 -10.65 7.00 -11.10
N TYR A 257 -9.35 6.82 -10.90
CA TYR A 257 -8.73 6.97 -9.58
C TYR A 257 -8.92 8.38 -9.01
N LEU A 258 -8.67 9.40 -9.83
CA LEU A 258 -8.86 10.80 -9.45
C LEU A 258 -10.34 11.12 -9.23
N SER A 259 -11.26 10.48 -9.98
CA SER A 259 -12.72 10.63 -9.76
C SER A 259 -13.15 10.13 -8.38
N LEU A 260 -12.70 8.94 -7.97
CA LEU A 260 -12.99 8.39 -6.63
C LEU A 260 -12.48 9.30 -5.50
N TRP A 261 -11.28 9.86 -5.66
CA TRP A 261 -10.70 10.83 -4.72
C TRP A 261 -11.49 12.15 -4.69
N LYS A 262 -11.82 12.70 -5.86
CA LYS A 262 -12.61 13.93 -5.99
C LYS A 262 -14.00 13.81 -5.36
N LYS A 263 -14.61 12.62 -5.45
CA LYS A 263 -15.91 12.33 -4.86
C LYS A 263 -15.87 12.08 -3.35
N GLY A 264 -14.68 12.03 -2.74
CA GLY A 264 -14.53 11.73 -1.33
C GLY A 264 -14.88 10.29 -0.97
N LEU A 265 -14.76 9.36 -1.93
CA LEU A 265 -15.08 7.94 -1.71
C LEU A 265 -13.85 7.15 -1.25
N TRP A 266 -12.66 7.63 -1.59
CA TRP A 266 -11.42 7.07 -1.08
C TRP A 266 -10.33 8.12 -0.86
N HIS A 267 -9.32 7.77 -0.07
CA HIS A 267 -8.18 8.61 0.24
C HIS A 267 -6.90 7.77 0.27
N PRO A 268 -6.12 7.78 -0.82
CA PRO A 268 -4.92 6.95 -0.93
C PRO A 268 -3.84 7.26 0.09
N GLU A 269 -3.12 6.22 0.50
CA GLU A 269 -1.93 6.29 1.36
C GLU A 269 -0.79 5.48 0.75
N TYR A 270 0.42 5.56 1.33
CA TYR A 270 1.60 4.99 0.70
C TYR A 270 1.78 3.50 1.03
N HIS A 271 1.82 2.64 0.01
CA HIS A 271 2.14 1.22 0.19
C HIS A 271 3.56 0.84 -0.19
N GLY A 272 4.32 1.78 -0.75
CA GLY A 272 5.63 1.47 -1.29
C GLY A 272 5.80 1.96 -2.72
N ARG A 273 7.04 1.90 -3.17
CA ARG A 273 7.43 2.17 -4.56
C ARG A 273 7.27 0.92 -5.41
N SER A 274 7.52 -0.25 -4.84
CA SER A 274 7.32 -1.54 -5.45
C SER A 274 6.89 -2.55 -4.39
N HIS A 275 6.13 -3.57 -4.76
CA HIS A 275 5.67 -4.59 -3.82
C HIS A 275 6.64 -5.80 -3.78
N PHE A 276 7.90 -5.61 -4.17
CA PHE A 276 8.92 -6.66 -4.20
C PHE A 276 10.35 -6.11 -4.07
N SER A 277 11.30 -6.96 -3.68
CA SER A 277 12.72 -6.59 -3.62
C SER A 277 13.34 -6.49 -5.02
N VAL A 278 13.47 -5.26 -5.52
CA VAL A 278 14.07 -4.96 -6.84
C VAL A 278 15.48 -5.54 -6.98
N SER A 279 16.34 -5.34 -5.96
CA SER A 279 17.74 -5.79 -6.02
C SER A 279 17.87 -7.30 -6.05
N LYS A 280 17.00 -8.04 -5.35
CA LYS A 280 16.97 -9.51 -5.38
C LYS A 280 16.35 -10.04 -6.67
N TRP A 281 15.26 -9.43 -7.14
CA TRP A 281 14.64 -9.82 -8.40
C TRP A 281 15.58 -9.66 -9.59
N LEU A 282 16.36 -8.56 -9.65
CA LEU A 282 17.40 -8.40 -10.68
C LEU A 282 18.47 -9.49 -10.62
N LYS A 283 18.85 -9.96 -9.44
CA LYS A 283 19.80 -11.09 -9.30
C LYS A 283 19.17 -12.37 -9.85
N LEU A 284 17.92 -12.65 -9.47
CA LEU A 284 17.19 -13.83 -9.92
C LEU A 284 16.91 -13.79 -11.43
N LEU A 285 16.68 -12.62 -12.02
CA LEU A 285 16.50 -12.47 -13.47
C LEU A 285 17.71 -12.99 -14.27
N ARG A 286 18.89 -13.03 -13.66
CA ARG A 286 20.12 -13.56 -14.30
C ARG A 286 20.28 -15.07 -14.16
N THR A 287 19.67 -15.70 -13.16
CA THR A 287 19.99 -17.08 -12.76
C THR A 287 18.79 -18.02 -12.68
N ASP A 288 17.59 -17.48 -12.48
CA ASP A 288 16.36 -18.24 -12.25
C ASP A 288 15.51 -18.26 -13.52
N SER A 289 15.33 -19.45 -14.09
CA SER A 289 14.58 -19.65 -15.35
C SER A 289 13.11 -19.22 -15.22
N LYS A 290 12.51 -19.39 -14.04
CA LYS A 290 11.13 -18.95 -13.77
C LYS A 290 11.02 -17.43 -13.82
N THR A 291 11.93 -16.72 -13.14
CA THR A 291 12.01 -15.25 -13.16
C THR A 291 12.19 -14.72 -14.59
N GLN A 292 13.06 -15.37 -15.37
CA GLN A 292 13.27 -15.04 -16.78
C GLN A 292 12.01 -15.22 -17.62
N GLU A 293 11.28 -16.33 -17.42
CA GLU A 293 10.04 -16.59 -18.15
C GLU A 293 8.93 -15.59 -17.78
N CYS A 294 8.81 -15.23 -16.50
CA CYS A 294 7.91 -14.17 -16.07
C CYS A 294 8.27 -12.82 -16.68
N PHE A 295 9.56 -12.47 -16.73
CA PHE A 295 10.02 -11.22 -17.36
C PHE A 295 9.66 -11.14 -18.85
N LYS A 296 9.75 -12.25 -19.60
CA LYS A 296 9.30 -12.31 -21.00
C LYS A 296 7.81 -12.01 -21.14
N ASN A 297 7.03 -12.42 -20.13
CA ASN A 297 5.60 -12.18 -20.04
C ASN A 297 5.26 -10.84 -19.36
N ASN A 298 6.25 -9.96 -19.10
CA ASN A 298 6.08 -8.69 -18.39
C ASN A 298 5.45 -8.87 -16.99
N LEU A 299 5.90 -9.90 -16.26
CA LEU A 299 5.49 -10.20 -14.89
C LEU A 299 6.71 -10.21 -13.96
N VAL A 300 6.47 -9.93 -12.68
CA VAL A 300 7.43 -10.16 -11.60
C VAL A 300 7.05 -11.44 -10.87
N CYS A 301 8.02 -12.33 -10.73
CA CYS A 301 7.82 -13.66 -10.18
C CYS A 301 9.22 -14.31 -10.01
N ALA A 302 9.32 -15.35 -9.19
CA ALA A 302 10.51 -16.19 -9.06
C ALA A 302 10.15 -17.60 -8.60
N THR A 303 11.04 -18.58 -8.77
CA THR A 303 10.82 -19.93 -8.20
C THR A 303 10.60 -19.88 -6.68
N ASP A 304 11.32 -19.00 -5.97
CA ASP A 304 11.16 -18.75 -4.55
C ASP A 304 10.77 -17.29 -4.29
N THR A 305 9.48 -17.04 -4.04
CA THR A 305 8.94 -15.70 -3.78
C THR A 305 9.26 -15.18 -2.40
N THR A 306 9.67 -16.03 -1.45
CA THR A 306 9.96 -15.59 -0.08
C THR A 306 11.08 -14.57 -0.05
N GLN A 307 12.02 -14.67 -1.00
CA GLN A 307 13.11 -13.73 -1.15
C GLN A 307 12.65 -12.37 -1.67
N LEU A 308 11.52 -12.30 -2.38
CA LEU A 308 11.02 -11.11 -3.05
C LEU A 308 10.02 -10.30 -2.22
N ARG A 309 9.48 -10.84 -1.12
CA ARG A 309 8.33 -10.31 -0.35
C ARG A 309 8.37 -8.86 0.15
N SER A 310 9.41 -8.07 -0.07
CA SER A 310 9.31 -6.63 0.25
C SER A 310 10.43 -5.86 -0.42
N GLU A 311 10.10 -4.67 -0.91
CA GLU A 311 11.10 -3.73 -1.40
C GLU A 311 12.05 -3.25 -0.30
N PHE A 312 11.61 -3.29 0.96
CA PHE A 312 12.42 -2.86 2.11
C PHE A 312 13.52 -3.85 2.48
N ASN A 313 13.54 -5.00 1.82
CA ASN A 313 14.60 -5.98 1.94
C ASN A 313 15.72 -5.69 0.92
N GLY A 314 16.91 -5.35 1.41
CA GLY A 314 18.13 -5.32 0.59
C GLY A 314 18.84 -3.98 0.49
N PHE A 315 18.45 -2.99 1.29
CA PHE A 315 19.21 -1.75 1.44
C PHE A 315 20.46 -1.97 2.29
N SER A 316 21.55 -1.32 1.91
CA SER A 316 22.84 -1.45 2.61
C SER A 316 22.91 -0.57 3.85
N ASN A 317 22.09 0.49 3.91
CA ASN A 317 22.02 1.43 5.02
C ASN A 317 20.69 2.22 5.01
N LYS A 318 20.42 2.91 6.12
CA LYS A 318 19.24 3.76 6.33
C LYS A 318 19.10 4.90 5.31
N ALA A 319 20.20 5.50 4.86
CA ALA A 319 20.17 6.63 3.92
C ALA A 319 19.73 6.22 2.51
N GLU A 320 20.12 5.02 2.07
CA GLU A 320 19.67 4.42 0.81
C GLU A 320 18.16 4.16 0.84
N LEU A 321 17.66 3.55 1.92
CA LEU A 321 16.22 3.34 2.13
C LEU A 321 15.43 4.66 2.16
N LYS A 322 15.97 5.68 2.84
CA LYS A 322 15.36 7.02 2.87
C LYS A 322 15.24 7.63 1.48
N THR A 323 16.32 7.58 0.69
CA THR A 323 16.32 8.09 -0.69
C THR A 323 15.29 7.34 -1.54
N TRP A 324 15.22 6.01 -1.40
CA TRP A 324 14.25 5.18 -2.10
C TRP A 324 12.80 5.58 -1.80
N LEU A 325 12.48 5.79 -0.52
CA LEU A 325 11.16 6.23 -0.07
C LEU A 325 10.85 7.67 -0.48
N GLU A 326 11.81 8.58 -0.43
CA GLU A 326 11.64 9.97 -0.89
C GLU A 326 11.23 10.02 -2.37
N GLU A 327 11.86 9.24 -3.23
CA GLU A 327 11.49 9.13 -4.65
C GLU A 327 10.06 8.60 -4.83
N GLY A 328 9.69 7.55 -4.09
CA GLY A 328 8.32 7.01 -4.11
C GLY A 328 7.28 8.02 -3.62
N ILE A 329 7.55 8.72 -2.53
CA ILE A 329 6.66 9.75 -2.00
C ILE A 329 6.53 10.91 -2.99
N ASN A 330 7.61 11.30 -3.66
CA ASN A 330 7.56 12.35 -4.69
C ASN A 330 6.67 11.92 -5.86
N ALA A 331 6.75 10.66 -6.30
CA ALA A 331 5.85 10.12 -7.33
C ALA A 331 4.38 10.08 -6.86
N PHE A 332 4.14 9.63 -5.62
CA PHE A 332 2.82 9.67 -4.99
C PHE A 332 2.24 11.09 -5.02
N SER A 333 3.01 12.07 -4.53
CA SER A 333 2.58 13.46 -4.44
C SER A 333 2.42 14.14 -5.77
N ALA A 334 3.22 13.78 -6.78
CA ALA A 334 3.04 14.28 -8.13
C ALA A 334 1.69 13.85 -8.71
N PHE A 335 1.28 12.60 -8.46
CA PHE A 335 0.02 12.07 -8.98
C PHE A 335 -1.21 12.54 -8.20
N TRP A 336 -1.19 12.42 -6.87
CA TRP A 336 -2.34 12.71 -6.01
C TRP A 336 -2.42 14.19 -5.58
N GLY A 337 -1.34 14.94 -5.74
CA GLY A 337 -1.26 16.35 -5.36
C GLY A 337 -1.00 16.61 -3.87
N TYR A 338 -0.89 15.58 -3.03
CA TYR A 338 -0.60 15.71 -1.60
C TYR A 338 0.46 14.70 -1.13
N ARG A 339 1.09 14.95 0.02
CA ARG A 339 2.04 14.03 0.65
C ARG A 339 1.29 12.97 1.46
N PRO A 340 1.60 11.67 1.31
CA PRO A 340 0.97 10.63 2.12
C PRO A 340 1.34 10.85 3.59
N ALA A 341 0.41 10.57 4.50
CA ALA A 341 0.60 10.72 5.94
C ALA A 341 0.72 9.36 6.64
N LEU A 342 0.33 8.28 5.95
CA LEU A 342 0.38 6.91 6.42
C LEU A 342 1.19 6.04 5.46
N ILE A 343 1.92 5.09 6.03
CA ILE A 343 2.59 4.03 5.29
C ILE A 343 2.09 2.65 5.77
N SER A 344 1.81 1.76 4.83
CA SER A 344 1.68 0.33 5.09
C SER A 344 2.74 -0.39 4.28
N SER A 345 3.51 -1.30 4.88
CA SER A 345 4.56 -1.99 4.14
C SER A 345 4.00 -3.11 3.26
N PRO A 346 4.53 -3.32 2.04
CA PRO A 346 4.30 -4.52 1.24
C PRO A 346 4.52 -5.78 2.06
N HIS A 347 3.58 -6.73 1.93
CA HIS A 347 3.54 -8.00 2.66
C HIS A 347 3.80 -7.90 4.15
N ASN A 348 3.57 -6.72 4.75
CA ASN A 348 3.77 -6.49 6.16
C ASN A 348 5.21 -6.84 6.52
N THR A 349 6.20 -6.17 5.92
CA THR A 349 7.62 -6.39 6.23
C THR A 349 8.21 -5.14 6.85
N TRP A 350 8.37 -5.14 8.16
CA TRP A 350 8.94 -4.02 8.89
C TRP A 350 10.36 -4.30 9.40
N SER A 351 11.16 -3.25 9.46
CA SER A 351 12.47 -3.24 10.09
C SER A 351 12.63 -1.95 10.90
N SER A 352 13.53 -1.93 11.87
CA SER A 352 13.80 -0.71 12.65
C SER A 352 14.21 0.47 11.76
N TRP A 353 14.99 0.22 10.69
CA TRP A 353 15.34 1.26 9.72
C TRP A 353 14.12 1.84 9.01
N LEU A 354 13.14 1.01 8.64
CA LEU A 354 11.92 1.49 8.00
C LEU A 354 11.13 2.39 8.96
N THR A 355 10.98 1.99 10.22
CA THR A 355 10.33 2.81 11.24
C THR A 355 11.03 4.16 11.40
N ASP A 356 12.35 4.16 11.59
CA ASP A 356 13.12 5.39 11.77
C ASP A 356 13.03 6.30 10.53
N VAL A 357 13.08 5.72 9.33
CA VAL A 357 12.95 6.48 8.08
C VAL A 357 11.53 7.01 7.91
N ALA A 358 10.50 6.26 8.31
CA ALA A 358 9.12 6.74 8.26
C ALA A 358 8.94 7.99 9.14
N VAL A 359 9.54 7.98 10.34
CA VAL A 359 9.60 9.16 11.24
C VAL A 359 10.39 10.31 10.60
N ASP A 360 11.59 10.04 10.05
CA ASP A 360 12.41 11.05 9.36
C ASP A 360 11.67 11.70 8.17
N LEU A 361 10.78 10.94 7.52
CA LEU A 361 9.95 11.38 6.40
C LEU A 361 8.59 11.93 6.83
N SER A 362 8.39 12.15 8.13
CA SER A 362 7.21 12.79 8.71
C SER A 362 5.89 12.03 8.46
N PHE A 363 5.94 10.71 8.30
CA PHE A 363 4.72 9.91 8.40
C PHE A 363 4.13 10.06 9.80
N VAL A 364 2.81 10.20 9.87
CA VAL A 364 2.07 10.33 11.13
C VAL A 364 1.79 8.96 11.74
N GLY A 365 1.57 7.96 10.89
CA GLY A 365 1.30 6.60 11.32
C GLY A 365 1.83 5.54 10.39
N ALA A 366 1.76 4.31 10.88
CA ALA A 366 2.05 3.09 10.16
C ALA A 366 0.99 2.03 10.47
N GLU A 367 0.49 1.37 9.42
CA GLU A 367 -0.40 0.22 9.56
C GLU A 367 0.41 -1.07 9.54
N LEU A 368 0.30 -1.83 10.63
CA LEU A 368 1.01 -3.09 10.86
C LEU A 368 0.09 -4.29 10.63
N ALA A 369 0.67 -5.47 10.44
CA ALA A 369 -0.05 -6.73 10.64
C ALA A 369 0.06 -7.23 12.08
N GLU A 370 -0.80 -8.17 12.45
CA GLU A 370 -0.93 -8.72 13.81
C GLU A 370 0.40 -9.27 14.37
N ASP A 371 1.33 -9.75 13.54
CA ASP A 371 2.56 -10.44 13.95
C ASP A 371 3.82 -9.56 14.05
N GLN A 372 3.65 -8.23 14.10
CA GLN A 372 4.76 -7.29 13.83
C GLN A 372 5.20 -6.42 15.00
N GLU A 373 4.50 -6.47 16.14
CA GLU A 373 4.82 -5.64 17.31
C GLU A 373 6.27 -5.80 17.77
N ASP A 374 6.83 -7.01 17.66
CA ASP A 374 8.20 -7.33 18.10
C ASP A 374 9.30 -6.67 17.25
N TYR A 375 8.99 -6.32 16.00
CA TYR A 375 9.98 -5.78 15.05
C TYR A 375 10.05 -4.26 15.04
N VAL A 376 9.08 -3.60 15.68
CA VAL A 376 9.01 -2.15 15.68
C VAL A 376 9.44 -1.60 17.02
N GLN A 377 10.59 -0.93 17.03
CA GLN A 377 10.89 -0.01 18.13
C GLN A 377 9.75 1.00 18.18
N HIS A 378 9.03 0.98 19.29
CA HIS A 378 7.91 1.89 19.48
C HIS A 378 8.44 3.32 19.53
N ASP A 379 8.42 3.99 18.38
CA ASP A 379 8.65 5.41 18.32
C ASP A 379 7.32 6.11 18.62
N PRO A 380 7.20 6.85 19.74
CA PRO A 380 5.97 7.59 20.06
C PRO A 380 5.61 8.64 19.00
N ALA A 381 6.54 9.00 18.10
CA ALA A 381 6.28 9.86 16.96
C ALA A 381 5.49 9.17 15.85
N LEU A 382 5.50 7.83 15.77
CA LEU A 382 4.74 7.07 14.77
C LEU A 382 3.55 6.38 15.44
N SER A 383 2.33 6.79 15.06
CA SER A 383 1.16 6.07 15.54
C SER A 383 1.09 4.71 14.86
N MET A 384 1.17 3.62 15.62
CA MET A 384 1.03 2.26 15.10
C MET A 384 -0.35 1.70 15.45
N HIS A 385 -0.94 0.98 14.50
CA HIS A 385 -2.24 0.35 14.69
C HIS A 385 -2.29 -0.99 13.95
N ASP A 386 -2.75 -2.01 14.68
CA ASP A 386 -3.03 -3.31 14.11
C ASP A 386 -4.29 -3.27 13.29
N ARG A 387 -4.23 -3.99 12.18
CA ARG A 387 -5.33 -4.14 11.25
C ARG A 387 -6.10 -5.41 11.58
N PHE A 388 -7.40 -5.26 11.82
CA PHE A 388 -8.31 -6.39 11.82
C PHE A 388 -8.48 -6.87 10.38
N ARG A 389 -7.97 -8.06 10.10
CA ARG A 389 -8.08 -8.64 8.75
C ARG A 389 -9.53 -8.98 8.43
N PHE A 390 -10.13 -8.21 7.54
CA PHE A 390 -11.47 -8.40 6.99
C PHE A 390 -11.34 -8.80 5.52
N ASP A 391 -10.74 -9.96 5.29
CA ASP A 391 -10.30 -10.35 3.96
C ASP A 391 -10.97 -11.63 3.47
N VAL A 392 -11.88 -11.46 2.52
CA VAL A 392 -12.66 -12.54 1.91
C VAL A 392 -11.79 -13.39 0.98
N PHE A 393 -10.59 -12.92 0.62
CA PHE A 393 -9.63 -13.65 -0.21
C PHE A 393 -9.04 -14.89 0.49
N TYR A 394 -9.18 -15.02 1.81
CA TYR A 394 -8.72 -16.19 2.55
C TYR A 394 -9.75 -17.33 2.55
N THR A 395 -9.27 -18.55 2.29
CA THR A 395 -10.09 -19.76 2.34
C THR A 395 -10.75 -19.91 3.73
N GLY A 396 -12.06 -20.09 3.74
CA GLY A 396 -12.84 -20.24 4.98
C GLY A 396 -13.29 -18.93 5.61
N PHE A 397 -13.07 -17.78 4.95
CA PHE A 397 -13.67 -16.53 5.40
C PHE A 397 -15.20 -16.66 5.50
N ASN A 398 -15.75 -16.21 6.63
CA ASN A 398 -17.19 -16.19 6.86
C ASN A 398 -17.61 -14.76 7.21
N CYS A 399 -18.38 -14.14 6.31
CA CYS A 399 -18.79 -12.74 6.44
C CYS A 399 -19.52 -12.45 7.75
N ASP A 400 -20.51 -13.28 8.10
CA ASP A 400 -21.32 -13.07 9.29
C ASP A 400 -20.51 -13.22 10.56
N LYS A 401 -19.61 -14.20 10.59
CA LYS A 401 -18.68 -14.35 11.71
C LYS A 401 -17.76 -13.13 11.84
N ALA A 402 -17.16 -12.67 10.74
CA ALA A 402 -16.27 -11.51 10.75
C ALA A 402 -17.01 -10.24 11.22
N ILE A 403 -18.25 -10.04 10.79
CA ILE A 403 -19.11 -8.94 11.26
C ILE A 403 -19.41 -9.08 12.75
N ASN A 404 -19.75 -10.28 13.23
CA ASN A 404 -19.98 -10.51 14.66
C ASN A 404 -18.72 -10.25 15.50
N ASP A 405 -17.55 -10.63 15.00
CA ASP A 405 -16.26 -10.37 15.65
C ASP A 405 -15.99 -8.85 15.72
N ILE A 406 -16.22 -8.11 14.62
CA ILE A 406 -16.16 -6.63 14.57
C ILE A 406 -17.09 -6.02 15.62
N MET A 407 -18.33 -6.51 15.71
CA MET A 407 -19.30 -6.02 16.68
C MET A 407 -18.88 -6.35 18.11
N GLY A 408 -18.28 -7.51 18.35
CA GLY A 408 -17.67 -7.88 19.62
C GLY A 408 -16.58 -6.91 20.05
N LEU A 409 -15.67 -6.55 19.13
CA LEU A 409 -14.58 -5.59 19.39
C LEU A 409 -15.11 -4.20 19.74
N LEU A 410 -16.11 -3.72 19.00
CA LEU A 410 -16.74 -2.42 19.27
C LEU A 410 -17.63 -2.46 20.51
N SER A 411 -18.07 -3.64 20.99
CA SER A 411 -19.07 -3.77 22.06
C SER A 411 -18.58 -3.35 23.45
N VAL A 412 -17.26 -3.31 23.68
CA VAL A 412 -16.67 -3.15 25.01
C VAL A 412 -16.87 -1.71 25.55
N PRO A 413 -17.58 -1.52 26.68
CA PRO A 413 -17.75 -0.20 27.27
C PRO A 413 -16.44 0.31 27.89
N VAL A 414 -15.99 1.47 27.43
CA VAL A 414 -14.67 2.04 27.79
C VAL A 414 -14.55 2.36 29.29
N GLU A 415 -15.67 2.58 29.99
CA GLU A 415 -15.66 2.90 31.43
C GLU A 415 -15.42 1.71 32.35
N LYS A 416 -15.47 0.46 31.85
CA LYS A 416 -15.36 -0.75 32.69
C LYS A 416 -14.06 -1.55 32.50
N SER A 417 -13.15 -1.15 31.61
CA SER A 417 -12.05 -2.04 31.18
C SER A 417 -10.78 -2.00 32.05
N LEU A 418 -10.54 -0.96 32.87
CA LEU A 418 -9.21 -0.81 33.49
C LEU A 418 -9.06 -1.29 34.95
N ALA A 419 -10.12 -1.41 35.75
CA ALA A 419 -9.96 -1.68 37.19
C ALA A 419 -10.35 -3.10 37.66
N ASN A 420 -11.32 -3.75 37.02
CA ASN A 420 -11.94 -4.98 37.59
C ASN A 420 -11.89 -6.22 36.66
N ARG A 421 -11.20 -6.17 35.52
CA ARG A 421 -11.26 -7.24 34.50
C ARG A 421 -9.94 -7.92 34.15
N TRP A 422 -8.85 -7.68 34.87
CA TRP A 422 -7.58 -8.35 34.53
C TRP A 422 -7.70 -9.89 34.50
N TYR A 423 -8.60 -10.49 35.30
CA TYR A 423 -8.86 -11.94 35.31
C TYR A 423 -9.90 -12.42 34.26
N ASP A 424 -10.96 -11.65 33.98
CA ASP A 424 -11.95 -11.99 32.95
C ASP A 424 -11.40 -11.76 31.53
N PHE A 425 -10.55 -10.74 31.37
CA PHE A 425 -9.85 -10.43 30.14
C PHE A 425 -8.88 -11.55 29.75
N LEU A 426 -8.14 -12.13 30.71
CA LEU A 426 -7.29 -13.29 30.44
C LEU A 426 -8.10 -14.52 29.99
N SER A 427 -9.29 -14.72 30.55
CA SER A 427 -10.18 -15.84 30.18
C SER A 427 -10.82 -15.64 28.80
N ALA A 428 -11.20 -14.40 28.46
CA ALA A 428 -11.65 -14.04 27.12
C ALA A 428 -10.51 -14.14 26.10
N ILE A 429 -9.30 -13.67 26.44
CA ILE A 429 -8.09 -13.85 25.62
C ILE A 429 -7.81 -15.33 25.38
N ASP A 430 -7.98 -16.20 26.37
CA ASP A 430 -7.69 -17.64 26.20
C ASP A 430 -8.69 -18.33 25.27
N LEU A 431 -9.96 -17.89 25.30
CA LEU A 431 -11.00 -18.35 24.37
C LEU A 431 -10.78 -17.79 22.95
N PHE A 432 -10.35 -16.52 22.84
CA PHE A 432 -10.01 -15.87 21.57
C PHE A 432 -8.72 -16.47 20.97
N ARG A 433 -7.66 -16.70 21.74
CA ARG A 433 -6.39 -17.33 21.31
C ARG A 433 -6.56 -18.75 20.80
N LYS A 434 -7.55 -19.49 21.30
CA LYS A 434 -7.81 -20.87 20.85
C LYS A 434 -8.49 -20.97 19.48
N HIS A 435 -9.17 -19.93 19.04
CA HIS A 435 -10.00 -19.96 17.83
C HIS A 435 -9.69 -18.86 16.81
N HIS A 436 -8.72 -17.99 17.10
CA HIS A 436 -8.25 -16.93 16.21
C HIS A 436 -6.71 -16.93 16.11
N PRO A 437 -6.12 -16.51 14.97
CA PRO A 437 -4.68 -16.22 14.90
C PRO A 437 -4.28 -15.26 16.03
N PRO A 438 -3.03 -15.32 16.50
CA PRO A 438 -2.64 -14.79 17.81
C PRO A 438 -2.91 -13.29 17.91
N TYR A 439 -3.86 -12.91 18.77
CA TYR A 439 -4.00 -11.54 19.24
C TYR A 439 -2.83 -11.26 20.21
N HIS A 440 -1.92 -10.36 19.83
CA HIS A 440 -0.73 -10.04 20.58
C HIS A 440 -1.03 -9.10 21.76
N ASN A 441 -0.12 -9.07 22.74
CA ASN A 441 -0.29 -8.32 24.00
C ASN A 441 -0.12 -6.82 23.71
N GLY A 442 -1.22 -6.23 23.25
CA GLY A 442 -1.24 -4.98 22.50
C GLY A 442 -0.46 -3.82 23.09
N ILE A 443 0.04 -2.98 22.18
CA ILE A 443 0.38 -1.58 22.40
C ILE A 443 -0.61 -0.97 23.42
N PRO A 444 -0.17 -0.44 24.57
CA PRO A 444 -1.03 0.22 25.55
C PRO A 444 -1.83 1.33 24.86
N GLY A 445 -3.12 1.12 24.65
CA GLY A 445 -3.93 1.99 23.79
C GLY A 445 -5.39 1.59 23.75
N ASN A 446 -6.23 2.57 23.46
CA ASN A 446 -7.69 2.51 23.50
C ASN A 446 -8.27 1.71 22.30
N HIS A 447 -7.80 0.47 22.07
CA HIS A 447 -8.19 -0.38 20.92
C HIS A 447 -9.70 -0.62 20.86
N GLU A 448 -10.40 -0.53 21.99
CA GLU A 448 -11.87 -0.58 22.07
C GLU A 448 -12.57 0.51 21.24
N ARG A 449 -11.85 1.58 20.83
CA ARG A 449 -12.39 2.71 20.07
C ARG A 449 -11.85 2.84 18.66
N PHE A 450 -10.75 2.17 18.31
CA PHE A 450 -10.10 2.33 17.01
C PHE A 450 -10.06 0.99 16.31
N LEU A 451 -10.66 0.91 15.13
CA LEU A 451 -10.75 -0.30 14.35
C LEU A 451 -10.33 -0.03 12.91
N SER A 452 -9.30 -0.72 12.46
CA SER A 452 -8.91 -0.76 11.05
C SER A 452 -9.34 -2.06 10.43
N LEU A 453 -10.33 -2.00 9.53
CA LEU A 453 -10.76 -3.14 8.73
C LEU A 453 -9.89 -3.20 7.49
N MET A 454 -9.01 -4.20 7.42
CA MET A 454 -8.11 -4.39 6.28
C MET A 454 -8.70 -5.37 5.29
N TRP A 455 -8.76 -4.92 4.05
CA TRP A 455 -9.26 -5.64 2.88
C TRP A 455 -8.12 -5.73 1.85
N HIS A 456 -8.05 -6.75 1.00
CA HIS A 456 -7.14 -6.69 -0.16
C HIS A 456 -7.87 -6.12 -1.38
N ALA A 457 -7.15 -5.40 -2.26
CA ALA A 457 -7.71 -4.84 -3.49
C ALA A 457 -8.40 -5.90 -4.36
N GLN A 458 -7.90 -7.14 -4.36
CA GLN A 458 -8.43 -8.27 -5.13
C GLN A 458 -9.87 -8.58 -4.80
N ASN A 459 -10.35 -8.28 -3.59
CA ASN A 459 -11.75 -8.44 -3.24
C ASN A 459 -12.70 -7.53 -4.05
N ALA A 460 -12.18 -6.43 -4.60
CA ALA A 460 -12.90 -5.54 -5.49
C ALA A 460 -12.68 -5.86 -6.98
N MET A 461 -11.93 -6.92 -7.32
CA MET A 461 -11.60 -7.30 -8.69
C MET A 461 -12.52 -8.43 -9.18
N SER A 462 -13.47 -8.12 -10.05
CA SER A 462 -14.36 -9.12 -10.66
C SER A 462 -13.58 -10.17 -11.47
N SER A 463 -12.42 -9.80 -12.00
CA SER A 463 -11.54 -10.73 -12.71
C SER A 463 -10.84 -11.76 -11.82
N THR A 464 -10.87 -11.60 -10.50
CA THR A 464 -10.33 -12.55 -9.51
C THR A 464 -11.32 -13.69 -9.19
N TYR A 465 -12.62 -13.52 -9.43
CA TYR A 465 -13.64 -14.46 -8.94
C TYR A 465 -14.70 -14.82 -10.00
N SER A 466 -15.61 -15.74 -9.66
CA SER A 466 -16.91 -15.79 -10.34
C SER A 466 -17.77 -14.58 -9.94
N ASP A 467 -18.75 -14.22 -10.77
CA ASP A 467 -19.66 -13.11 -10.51
C ASP A 467 -20.39 -13.24 -9.16
N GLU A 468 -20.74 -14.47 -8.77
CA GLU A 468 -21.39 -14.79 -7.50
C GLU A 468 -20.48 -14.46 -6.31
N ILE A 469 -19.25 -14.99 -6.30
CA ILE A 469 -18.27 -14.76 -5.23
C ILE A 469 -17.90 -13.26 -5.16
N TYR A 470 -17.64 -12.62 -6.30
CA TYR A 470 -17.40 -11.18 -6.36
C TYR A 470 -18.54 -10.38 -5.72
N SER A 471 -19.79 -10.72 -6.05
CA SER A 471 -20.97 -10.06 -5.50
C SER A 471 -21.08 -10.27 -3.99
N GLU A 472 -20.83 -11.49 -3.50
CA GLU A 472 -20.80 -11.80 -2.07
C GLU A 472 -19.74 -10.96 -1.32
N HIS A 473 -18.55 -10.78 -1.90
CA HIS A 473 -17.48 -10.00 -1.30
C HIS A 473 -17.86 -8.53 -1.14
N MET A 474 -18.39 -7.93 -2.22
CA MET A 474 -18.86 -6.55 -2.21
C MET A 474 -20.03 -6.34 -1.22
N LEU A 475 -20.98 -7.28 -1.20
CA LEU A 475 -22.11 -7.26 -0.25
C LEU A 475 -21.64 -7.42 1.19
N CYS A 476 -20.59 -8.21 1.43
CA CYS A 476 -20.05 -8.40 2.77
C CYS A 476 -19.49 -7.10 3.36
N MET A 477 -18.71 -6.34 2.57
CA MET A 477 -18.23 -5.01 2.98
C MET A 477 -19.41 -4.05 3.26
N GLU A 478 -20.39 -3.99 2.35
CA GLU A 478 -21.58 -3.13 2.54
C GLU A 478 -22.34 -3.52 3.83
N LYS A 479 -22.52 -4.83 4.08
CA LYS A 479 -23.18 -5.35 5.27
C LYS A 479 -22.42 -4.97 6.54
N ALA A 480 -21.09 -5.16 6.57
CA ALA A 480 -20.27 -4.81 7.71
C ALA A 480 -20.40 -3.34 8.08
N VAL A 481 -20.29 -2.44 7.10
CA VAL A 481 -20.44 -1.00 7.32
C VAL A 481 -21.84 -0.67 7.85
N ARG A 482 -22.90 -1.20 7.24
CA ARG A 482 -24.28 -0.96 7.71
C ARG A 482 -24.49 -1.43 9.14
N THR A 483 -24.05 -2.64 9.47
CA THR A 483 -24.17 -3.19 10.82
C THR A 483 -23.45 -2.32 11.86
N VAL A 484 -22.24 -1.84 11.55
CA VAL A 484 -21.50 -0.91 12.43
C VAL A 484 -22.29 0.38 12.64
N ARG A 485 -22.82 1.00 11.56
CA ARG A 485 -23.60 2.25 11.66
C ARG A 485 -24.86 2.09 12.51
N GLU A 486 -25.62 1.03 12.25
CA GLU A 486 -26.88 0.72 12.95
C GLU A 486 -26.64 0.44 14.43
N SER A 487 -25.60 -0.33 14.74
CA SER A 487 -25.29 -0.74 16.10
C SER A 487 -24.55 0.32 16.91
N ARG A 488 -23.85 1.24 16.22
CA ARG A 488 -23.04 2.31 16.83
C ARG A 488 -23.23 3.63 16.06
N PRO A 489 -24.35 4.34 16.28
CA PRO A 489 -24.68 5.59 15.57
C PRO A 489 -23.65 6.72 15.74
N ARG A 490 -22.85 6.67 16.82
CA ARG A 490 -21.79 7.63 17.13
C ARG A 490 -20.44 7.27 16.50
N THR A 491 -20.35 6.16 15.76
CA THR A 491 -19.12 5.79 15.02
C THR A 491 -18.74 6.88 14.03
N VAL A 492 -17.44 7.01 13.77
CA VAL A 492 -16.91 7.90 12.75
C VAL A 492 -16.10 7.05 11.79
N PHE A 493 -16.49 7.07 10.52
CA PHE A 493 -15.69 6.52 9.44
C PHE A 493 -14.68 7.59 8.99
N LEU A 494 -13.42 7.18 8.92
CA LEU A 494 -12.26 8.05 8.70
C LEU A 494 -11.36 7.45 7.63
N THR A 495 -10.43 8.26 7.11
CA THR A 495 -9.24 7.74 6.43
C THR A 495 -8.27 7.12 7.45
N GLY A 496 -7.31 6.32 6.99
CA GLY A 496 -6.25 5.77 7.86
C GLY A 496 -5.40 6.88 8.48
N SER A 497 -5.01 7.89 7.69
CA SER A 497 -4.30 9.07 8.17
C SER A 497 -5.05 9.83 9.26
N GLU A 498 -6.36 10.04 9.11
CA GLU A 498 -7.18 10.68 10.14
C GLU A 498 -7.20 9.86 11.44
N LEU A 499 -7.34 8.54 11.34
CA LEU A 499 -7.34 7.64 12.49
C LEU A 499 -6.04 7.79 13.31
N HIS A 500 -4.90 7.74 12.64
CA HIS A 500 -3.60 7.88 13.28
C HIS A 500 -3.38 9.27 13.89
N GLN A 501 -3.84 10.34 13.22
CA GLN A 501 -3.83 11.68 13.76
C GLN A 501 -4.69 11.78 15.04
N ILE A 502 -5.93 11.30 15.02
CA ILE A 502 -6.84 11.37 16.17
C ILE A 502 -6.30 10.55 17.35
N ARG A 503 -5.78 9.35 17.10
CA ARG A 503 -5.15 8.53 18.16
C ARG A 503 -3.98 9.27 18.81
N LYS A 504 -3.17 9.98 18.01
CA LYS A 504 -1.97 10.69 18.48
C LYS A 504 -2.29 12.00 19.21
N ARG A 505 -3.20 12.82 18.71
CA ARG A 505 -3.42 14.19 19.21
C ARG A 505 -4.88 14.59 19.46
N GLY A 506 -5.83 13.70 19.21
CA GLY A 506 -7.26 13.92 19.44
C GLY A 506 -7.99 14.64 18.30
N TRP A 507 -7.26 15.05 17.25
CA TRP A 507 -7.81 15.78 16.12
C TRP A 507 -7.08 15.42 14.82
N SER A 508 -7.79 15.54 13.70
CA SER A 508 -7.26 15.30 12.35
C SER A 508 -7.37 16.55 11.48
N GLN A 509 -6.47 16.62 10.49
CA GLN A 509 -6.53 17.49 9.34
C GLN A 509 -6.31 16.61 8.12
N GLU A 510 -7.33 16.52 7.27
CA GLU A 510 -7.29 15.67 6.08
C GLU A 510 -7.45 16.48 4.80
N ILE A 511 -6.66 16.11 3.80
CA ILE A 511 -6.46 16.87 2.57
C ILE A 511 -7.24 16.19 1.44
N TRP A 512 -8.21 16.90 0.87
CA TRP A 512 -9.14 16.42 -0.16
C TRP A 512 -9.07 17.29 -1.41
N SER A 513 -9.43 16.74 -2.58
CA SER A 513 -9.22 17.39 -3.88
C SER A 513 -9.61 18.87 -4.00
N ASP A 514 -10.62 19.32 -3.25
CA ASP A 514 -11.17 20.67 -3.24
C ASP A 514 -11.27 21.27 -1.82
N SER A 515 -10.69 20.62 -0.81
CA SER A 515 -10.94 21.00 0.58
C SER A 515 -9.94 20.45 1.60
N ILE A 516 -10.00 21.03 2.80
CA ILE A 516 -9.41 20.43 4.01
C ILE A 516 -10.54 20.09 4.96
N VAL A 517 -10.51 18.91 5.55
CA VAL A 517 -11.43 18.50 6.60
C VAL A 517 -10.68 18.50 7.92
N LEU A 518 -11.14 19.33 8.86
CA LEU A 518 -10.63 19.41 10.22
C LEU A 518 -11.62 18.75 11.16
N ARG A 519 -11.15 17.82 12.00
CA ARG A 519 -11.98 17.16 13.01
C ARG A 519 -11.34 17.28 14.37
N ASN A 520 -12.08 17.73 15.37
CA ASN A 520 -11.64 17.70 16.75
C ASN A 520 -12.53 16.75 17.56
N TYR A 521 -11.98 15.60 17.93
CA TYR A 521 -12.63 14.63 18.82
C TYR A 521 -11.96 14.57 20.20
N GLY A 522 -11.06 15.51 20.49
CA GLY A 522 -10.55 15.74 21.83
C GLY A 522 -11.61 16.44 22.67
N THR A 523 -11.56 16.27 24.00
CA THR A 523 -12.52 16.86 24.94
C THR A 523 -12.39 18.39 25.12
N LYS A 524 -11.39 19.01 24.47
CA LYS A 524 -11.09 20.43 24.58
C LYS A 524 -11.12 21.08 23.19
N PRO A 525 -11.58 22.33 23.08
CA PRO A 525 -11.38 23.12 21.86
C PRO A 525 -9.89 23.20 21.51
N ILE A 526 -9.59 23.21 20.20
CA ILE A 526 -8.24 23.42 19.68
C ILE A 526 -8.21 24.70 18.87
N ASN A 527 -7.07 25.38 18.88
CA ASN A 527 -6.86 26.58 18.07
C ASN A 527 -5.85 26.24 16.97
N LEU A 528 -6.28 26.33 15.72
CA LEU A 528 -5.49 25.97 14.55
C LEU A 528 -5.27 27.19 13.68
N GLY A 529 -4.04 27.43 13.22
CA GLY A 529 -3.84 28.37 12.13
C GLY A 529 -4.44 27.80 10.84
N VAL A 530 -5.23 28.59 10.10
CA VAL A 530 -5.72 28.18 8.78
C VAL A 530 -4.52 27.92 7.88
N PRO A 531 -4.32 26.68 7.42
CA PRO A 531 -3.12 26.30 6.70
C PRO A 531 -3.09 26.98 5.33
N ASP A 532 -1.88 27.23 4.84
CA ASP A 532 -1.70 27.61 3.45
C ASP A 532 -1.87 26.38 2.57
N LEU A 533 -2.94 26.36 1.79
CA LEU A 533 -3.22 25.27 0.86
C LEU A 533 -2.10 25.07 -0.17
N ARG A 534 -1.28 26.10 -0.44
CA ARG A 534 -0.13 26.00 -1.34
C ARG A 534 0.99 25.14 -0.77
N ASP A 535 1.16 25.16 0.56
CA ASP A 535 2.17 24.33 1.23
C ASP A 535 1.76 22.85 1.20
N LEU A 536 0.45 22.59 1.15
CA LEU A 536 -0.14 21.26 1.09
C LEU A 536 -0.28 20.74 -0.36
N TYR A 537 -0.44 21.66 -1.32
CA TYR A 537 -0.62 21.39 -2.75
C TYR A 537 0.37 22.19 -3.62
N PRO A 538 1.69 21.98 -3.50
CA PRO A 538 2.65 22.78 -4.25
C PRO A 538 2.47 22.66 -5.76
N GLN A 539 1.91 21.53 -6.24
CA GLN A 539 1.76 21.23 -7.66
C GLN A 539 0.40 21.59 -8.26
N SER A 540 -0.63 21.87 -7.47
CA SER A 540 -1.97 22.09 -8.03
C SER A 540 -2.21 23.58 -8.34
N PRO A 541 -2.37 23.97 -9.63
CA PRO A 541 -2.56 25.37 -10.02
C PRO A 541 -3.86 25.96 -9.47
N SER A 542 -4.86 25.11 -9.21
CA SER A 542 -6.17 25.50 -8.69
C SER A 542 -6.15 26.01 -7.26
N TRP A 543 -4.97 26.14 -6.62
CA TRP A 543 -4.79 26.70 -5.27
C TRP A 543 -3.99 28.01 -5.23
N ARG A 544 -3.67 28.61 -6.39
CA ARG A 544 -3.00 29.94 -6.42
C ARG A 544 -3.97 31.09 -6.10
N GLY A 545 -3.74 31.79 -4.99
CA GLY A 545 -4.21 33.17 -4.70
C GLY A 545 -5.68 33.34 -4.30
N GLY A 546 -6.09 32.90 -3.10
CA GLY A 546 -7.48 33.11 -2.66
C GLY A 546 -7.69 33.02 -1.14
N HIS A 547 -8.88 33.46 -0.74
CA HIS A 547 -9.46 33.26 0.59
C HIS A 547 -9.92 31.80 0.75
N VAL A 548 -10.06 31.35 2.00
CA VAL A 548 -10.64 30.03 2.31
C VAL A 548 -11.99 30.26 2.98
N LEU A 549 -13.05 29.66 2.46
CA LEU A 549 -14.34 29.61 3.15
C LEU A 549 -14.42 28.37 4.03
N SER A 550 -15.05 28.50 5.19
CA SER A 550 -15.40 27.37 6.03
C SER A 550 -16.88 27.02 5.92
N THR A 551 -17.14 25.73 5.84
CA THR A 551 -18.47 25.14 6.04
C THR A 551 -18.38 24.18 7.23
N VAL A 552 -19.14 24.46 8.29
CA VAL A 552 -19.34 23.48 9.37
C VAL A 552 -20.17 22.35 8.82
N LEU A 553 -19.62 21.12 8.81
CA LEU A 553 -20.32 19.95 8.27
C LEU A 553 -21.16 19.26 9.33
N SER A 554 -20.69 19.26 10.58
CA SER A 554 -21.41 18.69 11.70
C SER A 554 -20.89 19.23 13.03
N ALA A 555 -21.77 19.22 14.03
CA ALA A 555 -21.44 19.47 15.42
C ALA A 555 -22.24 18.51 16.28
N GLY A 556 -21.57 17.73 17.13
CA GLY A 556 -22.19 16.73 18.00
C GLY A 556 -22.98 17.30 19.18
N MET A 557 -23.67 18.43 19.01
CA MET A 557 -24.43 19.07 20.09
C MET A 557 -25.88 18.58 20.15
N GLU A 558 -26.10 17.35 20.62
CA GLU A 558 -27.46 16.90 20.98
C GLU A 558 -27.97 17.50 22.31
N GLY A 559 -27.20 18.37 22.97
CA GLY A 559 -27.55 18.91 24.30
C GLY A 559 -27.68 20.44 24.42
N LEU A 560 -27.44 21.21 23.36
CA LEU A 560 -27.53 22.68 23.41
C LEU A 560 -28.70 23.14 22.53
N SER A 561 -29.79 23.51 23.18
CA SER A 561 -31.01 23.99 22.53
C SER A 561 -30.69 25.15 21.57
N ARG A 562 -31.43 25.18 20.45
CA ARG A 562 -31.33 26.19 19.37
C ARG A 562 -31.48 27.64 19.82
N GLU A 563 -31.80 27.91 21.08
CA GLU A 563 -32.11 29.26 21.58
C GLU A 563 -30.88 30.11 21.92
N ASN A 564 -29.67 29.54 21.95
CA ASN A 564 -28.44 30.32 22.10
C ASN A 564 -27.78 30.62 20.74
N SER A 565 -28.26 31.67 20.07
CA SER A 565 -27.67 32.26 18.85
C SER A 565 -26.23 32.78 19.02
N GLY A 566 -25.68 32.72 20.23
CA GLY A 566 -24.27 33.00 20.54
C GLY A 566 -23.32 31.79 20.48
N SER A 567 -23.79 30.61 20.03
CA SER A 567 -22.91 29.42 19.95
C SER A 567 -21.72 29.66 19.00
N PRO A 568 -20.47 29.43 19.43
CA PRO A 568 -19.27 29.60 18.61
C PRO A 568 -19.32 28.89 17.24
N LEU A 569 -20.10 27.81 17.13
CA LEU A 569 -20.26 27.04 15.90
C LEU A 569 -21.04 27.78 14.80
N MET A 570 -22.08 28.55 15.15
CA MET A 570 -22.81 29.36 14.17
C MET A 570 -21.91 30.42 13.54
N GLN A 571 -20.88 30.87 14.25
CA GLN A 571 -19.92 31.86 13.74
C GLN A 571 -18.96 31.30 12.67
N LEU A 572 -18.85 29.98 12.55
CA LEU A 572 -17.96 29.34 11.58
C LEU A 572 -18.63 29.07 10.23
N HIS A 573 -19.95 28.95 10.18
CA HIS A 573 -20.61 28.57 8.93
C HIS A 573 -20.63 29.75 7.94
N GLY A 574 -20.05 29.55 6.75
CA GLY A 574 -19.97 30.57 5.70
C GLY A 574 -18.98 31.70 5.98
N LYS A 575 -18.17 31.58 7.04
CA LYS A 575 -17.12 32.56 7.35
C LYS A 575 -15.91 32.36 6.42
N ALA A 576 -15.38 33.47 5.90
CA ALA A 576 -14.10 33.48 5.22
C ALA A 576 -12.97 33.62 6.24
N PHE A 577 -11.92 32.83 6.07
CA PHE A 577 -10.70 32.91 6.85
C PHE A 577 -9.51 33.26 5.94
N MET A 578 -8.59 34.05 6.49
CA MET A 578 -7.29 34.26 5.88
C MET A 578 -6.33 33.14 6.26
N VAL A 579 -5.42 32.79 5.35
CA VAL A 579 -4.29 31.90 5.68
C VAL A 579 -3.54 32.48 6.90
N GLY A 580 -3.28 31.64 7.90
CA GLY A 580 -2.67 32.01 9.18
C GLY A 580 -3.63 32.56 10.24
N GLU A 581 -4.89 32.91 9.88
CA GLU A 581 -5.92 33.27 10.86
C GLU A 581 -6.16 32.10 11.81
N GLN A 582 -6.42 32.41 13.08
CA GLN A 582 -6.68 31.41 14.10
C GLN A 582 -8.14 30.94 14.01
N LEU A 583 -8.30 29.64 13.79
CA LEU A 583 -9.57 28.92 13.78
C LEU A 583 -9.70 28.16 15.10
N LEU A 584 -10.62 28.62 15.95
CA LEU A 584 -11.02 27.86 17.14
C LEU A 584 -11.99 26.75 16.72
N LEU A 585 -11.54 25.51 16.81
CA LEU A 585 -12.33 24.32 16.52
C LEU A 585 -12.83 23.68 17.83
N PRO A 586 -14.12 23.78 18.16
CA PRO A 586 -14.68 23.19 19.37
C PRO A 586 -14.50 21.66 19.43
N SER A 587 -14.65 21.11 20.63
CA SER A 587 -14.71 19.65 20.83
C SER A 587 -15.88 19.05 20.04
N ASP A 588 -15.73 17.79 19.60
CA ASP A 588 -16.72 17.01 18.83
C ASP A 588 -17.28 17.74 17.59
N THR A 589 -16.39 18.38 16.83
CA THR A 589 -16.75 19.21 15.68
C THR A 589 -16.00 18.80 14.41
N VAL A 590 -16.68 18.90 13.27
CA VAL A 590 -16.09 18.74 11.94
C VAL A 590 -16.30 20.00 11.10
N VAL A 591 -15.20 20.56 10.60
CA VAL A 591 -15.18 21.74 9.73
C VAL A 591 -14.54 21.36 8.40
N LYS A 592 -15.22 21.65 7.30
CA LYS A 592 -14.66 21.57 5.94
C LYS A 592 -14.29 22.96 5.48
N LEU A 593 -13.02 23.16 5.17
CA LEU A 593 -12.50 24.37 4.56
C LEU A 593 -12.44 24.15 3.04
N THR A 594 -13.11 25.01 2.28
CA THR A 594 -13.15 24.97 0.80
C THR A 594 -12.60 26.29 0.26
N ARG A 595 -11.93 26.26 -0.88
CA ARG A 595 -11.58 27.49 -1.58
C ARG A 595 -12.81 28.11 -2.23
N THR A 596 -12.86 29.44 -2.21
CA THR A 596 -13.72 30.27 -3.08
C THR A 596 -12.99 30.86 -4.25
#